data_AF-A0A645HXM8-F1
#
_entry.id   AF-A0A645HXM8-F1
#
_cell.length_a   1.000
_cell.length_b   1.000
_cell.length_c   1.000
_cell.angle_alpha   90.00
_cell.angle_beta   90.00
_cell.angle_gamma   90.00
#
_symmetry.space_group_name_H-M   'P 1'
#
loop_
_entity.id
_entity.type
_entity.pdbx_description
1 polymer ?
#
loop_
_entity_poly.entity_id
_entity_poly.type
_entity_poly.pdbx_seq_one_letter_code
_entity_poly.pdbx_strand_id
1 'polypeptide(L)'
;MRDAKIIKREQPFTIKKSVPDGERIVQGIIDCCFIEDDSWVLLDFKTDSVYGKARIKEKAEYYRNQLELYKEALIINTGLFVKETYIYFLAEGTLYRL
;
A
#
# COMPACT_ATOMS: atom_id res chain seq x y z
N MET A 1 7.47 -13.79 3.70
CA MET A 1 8.74 -13.34 3.05
C MET A 1 9.67 -14.45 2.56
N ARG A 2 9.98 -15.54 3.31
CA ARG A 2 10.98 -16.55 2.84
C ARG A 2 10.59 -17.33 1.58
N ASP A 3 9.32 -17.29 1.14
CA ASP A 3 8.83 -18.01 -0.06
C ASP A 3 8.12 -17.09 -1.08
N ALA A 4 8.31 -15.77 -1.01
CA ALA A 4 7.69 -14.85 -1.96
C ALA A 4 8.32 -15.01 -3.35
N LYS A 5 7.51 -15.43 -4.34
CA LYS A 5 7.99 -15.70 -5.70
C LYS A 5 8.46 -14.44 -6.43
N ILE A 6 7.88 -13.28 -6.09
CA ILE A 6 8.18 -11.98 -6.70
C ILE A 6 8.11 -10.92 -5.60
N ILE A 7 9.16 -10.10 -5.49
CA ILE A 7 9.21 -8.92 -4.61
C ILE A 7 9.57 -7.71 -5.47
N LYS A 8 8.77 -6.65 -5.37
CA LYS A 8 8.98 -5.37 -6.04
C LYS A 8 9.14 -4.26 -5.00
N ARG A 9 10.06 -3.34 -5.24
CA ARG A 9 10.35 -2.18 -4.40
C ARG A 9 10.35 -0.94 -5.26
N GLU A 10 9.93 0.18 -4.66
CA GLU A 10 9.84 1.49 -5.34
C GLU A 10 9.15 1.39 -6.70
N GLN A 11 8.03 0.66 -6.75
CA GLN A 11 7.34 0.35 -8.00
C GLN A 11 6.51 1.55 -8.44
N PRO A 12 6.86 2.24 -9.54
CA PRO A 12 6.03 3.32 -10.06
C PRO A 12 4.74 2.75 -10.64
N PHE A 13 3.67 3.54 -10.58
CA PHE A 13 2.43 3.26 -11.26
C PHE A 13 1.81 4.52 -11.86
N THR A 14 0.96 4.30 -12.85
CA THR A 14 0.06 5.32 -13.40
C THR A 14 -1.27 4.64 -13.64
N ILE A 15 -2.34 5.22 -13.12
CA ILE A 15 -3.71 4.78 -13.39
C ILE A 15 -4.57 5.97 -13.79
N LYS A 16 -5.61 5.68 -14.56
CA LYS A 16 -6.65 6.63 -14.91
C LYS A 16 -7.87 6.33 -14.05
N LYS A 17 -8.39 7.35 -13.36
CA LYS A 17 -9.53 7.24 -12.46
C LYS A 17 -10.65 8.16 -12.91
N SER A 18 -11.86 7.61 -13.00
CA SER A 18 -13.08 8.38 -13.24
C SER A 18 -13.50 9.08 -11.95
N VAL A 19 -13.74 10.38 -12.04
CA VAL A 19 -14.27 11.24 -10.98
C VAL A 19 -15.51 11.96 -11.51
N PRO A 20 -16.36 12.59 -10.67
CA PRO A 20 -17.59 13.24 -11.14
C PRO A 20 -17.39 14.23 -12.29
N ASP A 21 -16.27 14.97 -12.27
CA ASP A 21 -15.92 15.99 -13.27
C ASP A 21 -14.92 15.48 -14.34
N GLY A 22 -15.02 14.19 -14.70
CA GLY A 22 -14.27 13.58 -15.80
C GLY A 22 -13.19 12.59 -15.37
N GLU A 23 -12.09 12.52 -16.12
CA GLU A 23 -11.00 11.60 -15.82
C GLU A 23 -9.82 12.33 -15.18
N ARG A 24 -9.13 11.64 -14.27
CA ARG A 24 -7.88 12.10 -13.67
C ARG A 24 -6.82 11.03 -13.78
N ILE A 25 -5.58 11.45 -14.00
CA ILE A 25 -4.42 10.57 -13.96
C ILE A 25 -3.85 10.63 -12.55
N VAL A 26 -3.66 9.45 -11.95
CA VAL A 26 -3.03 9.30 -10.64
C VAL A 26 -1.70 8.59 -10.85
N GLN A 27 -0.64 9.18 -10.32
CA GLN A 27 0.72 8.64 -10.38
C GLN A 27 1.28 8.55 -8.97
N GLY A 28 2.08 7.51 -8.73
CA GLY A 28 2.71 7.30 -7.44
C GLY A 28 3.74 6.19 -7.50
N ILE A 29 4.36 5.94 -6.35
CA ILE A 29 5.38 4.92 -6.17
C ILE A 29 4.95 4.08 -4.97
N ILE A 30 4.84 2.77 -5.17
CA ILE A 30 4.58 1.80 -4.08
C ILE A 30 5.93 1.41 -3.48
N ASP A 31 6.10 1.62 -2.17
CA ASP A 31 7.37 1.32 -1.47
C ASP A 31 7.78 -0.14 -1.63
N CYS A 32 6.86 -1.08 -1.34
CA CYS A 32 7.10 -2.51 -1.46
C CYS A 32 5.79 -3.29 -1.70
N CYS A 33 5.85 -4.27 -2.60
CA CYS A 33 4.80 -5.28 -2.74
C CYS A 33 5.39 -6.62 -3.19
N PHE A 34 4.76 -7.72 -2.82
CA PHE A 34 5.23 -9.06 -3.16
C PHE A 34 4.06 -10.03 -3.34
N ILE A 35 4.28 -11.11 -4.09
CA ILE A 35 3.26 -12.13 -4.33
C ILE A 35 3.47 -13.32 -3.39
N GLU A 36 2.40 -13.67 -2.67
CA GLU A 36 2.26 -14.91 -1.91
C GLU A 36 0.89 -15.52 -2.26
N ASP A 37 0.84 -16.81 -2.62
CA ASP A 37 -0.40 -17.52 -3.02
C ASP A 37 -1.19 -16.79 -4.12
N ASP A 38 -0.50 -16.39 -5.20
CA ASP A 38 -1.06 -15.71 -6.37
C ASP A 38 -1.83 -14.40 -6.05
N SER A 39 -1.54 -13.80 -4.91
CA SER A 39 -2.11 -12.52 -4.47
C SER A 39 -1.01 -11.58 -4.00
N TRP A 40 -1.19 -10.28 -4.24
CA TRP A 40 -0.29 -9.26 -3.75
C TRP A 40 -0.44 -9.06 -2.24
N VAL A 41 0.69 -8.83 -1.58
CA VAL A 41 0.81 -8.25 -0.25
C VAL A 41 1.50 -6.90 -0.41
N LEU A 42 0.92 -5.85 0.17
CA LEU A 42 1.45 -4.49 0.10
C LEU A 42 2.05 -4.06 1.44
N LEU A 43 3.21 -3.41 1.39
CA LEU A 43 3.91 -2.87 2.54
C LEU A 43 4.40 -1.45 2.25
N ASP A 44 3.97 -0.50 3.08
CA ASP A 44 4.37 0.90 3.02
C ASP A 44 5.13 1.30 4.29
N PHE A 45 6.19 2.09 4.15
CA PHE A 45 7.04 2.50 5.27
C PHE A 45 6.80 3.96 5.62
N LYS A 46 6.50 4.23 6.88
CA LYS A 46 6.23 5.58 7.38
C LYS A 46 7.24 5.99 8.44
N THR A 47 7.85 7.17 8.27
CA THR A 47 8.81 7.76 9.20
C THR A 47 8.14 8.61 10.30
N ASP A 48 6.81 8.67 10.32
CA ASP A 48 6.04 9.44 11.29
C ASP A 48 6.43 9.09 12.73
N SER A 49 6.68 10.13 13.54
CA SER A 49 6.92 10.01 14.98
C SER A 49 5.60 9.89 15.74
N VAL A 50 4.89 8.79 15.49
CA VAL A 50 3.68 8.39 16.21
C VAL A 50 4.02 7.31 17.22
N TYR A 51 3.45 7.41 18.43
CA TYR A 51 3.69 6.46 19.50
C TYR A 51 2.37 6.07 20.18
N GLY A 52 2.24 4.79 20.52
CA GLY A 52 1.10 4.26 21.24
C GLY A 52 -0.03 3.80 20.32
N LYS A 53 -0.61 2.64 20.65
CA LYS A 53 -1.57 1.89 19.82
C LYS A 53 -2.72 2.73 19.26
N ALA A 54 -3.30 3.62 20.07
CA ALA A 54 -4.43 4.45 19.63
C ALA A 54 -4.03 5.43 18.51
N ARG A 55 -2.88 6.09 18.66
CA ARG A 55 -2.37 7.05 17.66
C ARG A 55 -1.87 6.34 16.40
N ILE A 56 -1.25 5.16 16.54
CA ILE A 56 -0.88 4.31 15.39
C ILE A 56 -2.12 4.00 14.56
N LYS A 57 -3.19 3.55 15.21
CA LYS A 57 -4.44 3.20 14.51
C LYS A 57 -5.01 4.41 13.76
N GLU A 58 -5.15 5.55 14.43
CA GLU A 58 -5.63 6.79 13.80
C GLU A 58 -4.76 7.18 12.60
N LYS A 59 -3.44 7.09 12.75
CA LYS A 59 -2.49 7.42 11.70
C LYS A 59 -2.51 6.41 10.54
N ALA A 60 -2.72 5.13 10.82
CA ALA A 60 -2.89 4.12 9.78
C ALA A 60 -4.17 4.35 8.97
N GLU A 61 -5.28 4.68 9.63
CA GLU A 61 -6.53 5.04 8.96
C GLU A 61 -6.39 6.29 8.07
N TYR A 62 -5.60 7.28 8.51
CA TYR A 62 -5.26 8.44 7.67
C TYR A 62 -4.61 8.05 6.34
N TYR A 63 -3.79 6.99 6.30
CA TYR A 63 -3.16 6.49 5.07
C TYR A 63 -4.03 5.54 4.24
N ARG A 64 -5.21 5.11 4.73
CA ARG A 64 -6.07 4.13 4.06
C ARG A 64 -6.37 4.53 2.61
N ASN A 65 -6.74 5.79 2.36
CA ASN A 65 -7.07 6.27 1.02
C ASN A 65 -5.89 6.17 0.03
N GLN A 66 -4.67 6.44 0.49
CA GLN A 66 -3.46 6.31 -0.34
C GLN A 66 -3.22 4.83 -0.69
N LEU A 67 -3.37 3.94 0.28
CA LEU A 67 -3.09 2.52 0.09
C LEU A 67 -4.17 1.83 -0.75
N GLU A 68 -5.41 2.29 -0.68
CA GLU A 68 -6.46 1.85 -1.62
C GLU A 68 -6.13 2.25 -3.07
N LEU A 69 -5.50 3.41 -3.33
CA LEU A 69 -5.01 3.74 -4.67
C LEU A 69 -3.90 2.79 -5.12
N TYR A 70 -3.02 2.36 -4.22
CA TYR A 70 -1.98 1.39 -4.55
C TYR A 70 -2.57 0.01 -4.87
N LYS A 71 -3.58 -0.42 -4.10
CA LYS A 71 -4.31 -1.67 -4.34
C LYS A 71 -5.02 -1.65 -5.69
N GLU A 72 -5.72 -0.56 -5.98
CA GLU A 72 -6.35 -0.34 -7.28
C GLU A 72 -5.32 -0.37 -8.41
N ALA A 73 -4.16 0.28 -8.24
CA ALA A 73 -3.10 0.28 -9.24
C ALA A 73 -2.52 -1.12 -9.51
N LEU A 74 -2.33 -1.94 -8.47
CA LEU A 74 -1.88 -3.32 -8.64
C LEU A 74 -2.92 -4.17 -9.37
N ILE A 75 -4.21 -4.04 -9.02
CA ILE A 75 -5.29 -4.77 -9.68
C ILE A 75 -5.40 -4.36 -11.15
N ILE A 76 -5.45 -3.06 -11.45
CA ILE A 76 -5.58 -2.55 -12.83
C ILE A 76 -4.41 -3.00 -13.71
N ASN A 77 -3.18 -2.91 -13.20
CA ASN A 77 -1.99 -3.16 -14.00
C ASN A 77 -1.60 -4.64 -14.10
N THR A 78 -2.05 -5.50 -13.17
CA THR A 78 -1.60 -6.90 -13.10
C THR A 78 -2.74 -7.92 -13.13
N GLY A 79 -3.98 -7.51 -12.86
CA GLY A 79 -5.14 -8.39 -12.72
C GLY A 79 -5.20 -9.18 -11.41
N LEU A 80 -4.20 -9.07 -10.53
CA LEU A 80 -4.14 -9.78 -9.25
C LEU A 80 -4.65 -8.92 -8.10
N PHE A 81 -5.40 -9.55 -7.17
CA PHE A 81 -5.90 -8.89 -5.96
C PHE A 81 -4.80 -8.66 -4.93
N VAL A 82 -5.01 -7.67 -4.06
CA VAL A 82 -4.18 -7.46 -2.87
C VAL A 82 -4.87 -8.10 -1.66
N LYS A 83 -4.31 -9.19 -1.13
CA LYS A 83 -4.88 -9.92 0.01
C LYS A 83 -4.59 -9.25 1.35
N GLU A 84 -3.46 -8.57 1.47
CA GLU A 84 -3.01 -7.96 2.72
C GLU A 84 -2.32 -6.62 2.47
N THR A 85 -2.51 -5.68 3.39
CA THR A 85 -1.91 -4.35 3.33
C THR A 85 -1.37 -3.98 4.70
N TYR A 86 -0.11 -3.58 4.72
CA TYR A 86 0.63 -3.28 5.93
C TYR A 86 1.26 -1.89 5.85
N ILE A 87 1.34 -1.24 7.00
CA ILE A 87 2.15 -0.04 7.22
C ILE A 87 3.17 -0.36 8.29
N TYR A 88 4.43 -0.06 8.04
CA TYR A 88 5.49 -0.14 9.03
C TYR A 88 5.87 1.26 9.52
N PHE A 89 5.57 1.56 10.79
CA PHE A 89 5.94 2.82 11.44
C PHE A 89 7.35 2.72 12.01
N LEU A 90 8.30 3.37 11.34
CA LEU A 90 9.73 3.27 11.62
C LEU A 90 10.10 3.82 13.01
N ALA A 91 9.48 4.91 13.45
CA ALA A 91 9.81 5.54 14.73
C ALA A 91 9.45 4.66 15.95
N GLU A 92 8.36 3.91 15.86
CA GLU A 92 7.90 3.00 16.93
C GLU A 92 8.34 1.54 16.70
N GLY A 93 8.85 1.22 15.51
CA GLY A 93 9.21 -0.15 15.14
C GLY A 93 8.00 -1.09 15.07
N THR A 94 6.84 -0.57 14.66
CA THR A 94 5.57 -1.31 14.70
C THR A 94 5.02 -1.56 13.30
N LEU A 95 4.66 -2.83 13.04
CA LEU A 95 3.90 -3.25 11.87
C LEU A 95 2.40 -3.19 12.19
N TYR A 96 1.65 -2.47 11.37
CA TYR A 96 0.20 -2.37 11.46
C TYR A 96 -0.45 -2.98 10.21
N ARG A 97 -1.49 -3.81 10.39
CA ARG A 97 -2.30 -4.36 9.30
C ARG A 97 -3.60 -3.54 9.19
N LEU A 98 -3.89 -3.06 7.98
CA LEU A 98 -5.07 -2.25 7.67
C LEU A 98 -6.36 -3.04 7.43
#